data_AF-A0A7V2HHW3-F1
#
_entry.id   AF-A0A7V2HHW3-F1
#
_cell.length_a   1.000
_cell.length_b   1.000
_cell.length_c   1.000
_cell.angle_alpha   90.00
_cell.angle_beta   90.00
_cell.angle_gamma   90.00
#
_symmetry.space_group_name_H-M   'P 1'
#
loop_
_entity.id
_entity.type
_entity.pdbx_description
1 polymer ?
#
loop_
_entity_poly.entity_id
_entity_poly.type
_entity_poly.pdbx_seq_one_letter_code
_entity_poly.pdbx_strand_id
1 'polypeptide(L)'
;MPVFRMAAALILLAQAFLLVLVEWRLLSHVLPDGLQQLGAAEMFVGFAAAGFVFAAGAWQIFRGRGRWFAWIASFPAVFVDPLWLRIAGALPLLFLVAELVTPWFRSRRGAAPVKLDQIELGARESKRQIVETLFGLAVLLTCALAWRSAPAWMKPAIPGQADGGWVAIAVAIWVSTFVHELGHAAGGAANGFRLVRLAVFPFDLTRMDGRWRLRLSLGMLGGFYLGLPCHVRHLERRYLLLTAAGPATGFVFAAACWLILWTSRGRIDGFWFDAMYTAMGFSMATNLLNLLPFRLGGLTLDGRVIWNCVFRRPEAKALIAVLGCSSSMHSPLRPRDWPDEWVNVLRESLDAGTAPLLSVSAEDRLLASPGDPQALSDLALCATALDEIASGLSDQGARSAFRFHRAWIRCRYGGETAGAEELIAAAGRDLDTGPHEILRLMAALRDAAGDTAGARQLLTEAERALTCRPSRHGIEDADLDGLRRYREEIEARVRDRATRSAALSQA
;
A
#
# COMPACT_ATOMS: atom_id res chain seq x y z
N MET A 1 -8.13 -13.71 -26.57
CA MET A 1 -7.39 -12.92 -25.56
C MET A 1 -6.61 -13.79 -24.56
N PRO A 2 -7.16 -14.87 -23.97
CA PRO A 2 -6.41 -15.73 -23.05
C PRO A 2 -5.15 -16.33 -23.70
N VAL A 3 -5.27 -16.79 -24.95
CA VAL A 3 -4.16 -17.40 -25.71
C VAL A 3 -3.00 -16.43 -25.95
N PHE A 4 -3.26 -15.15 -26.27
CA PHE A 4 -2.21 -14.14 -26.48
C PHE A 4 -1.57 -13.69 -25.15
N ARG A 5 -2.36 -13.56 -24.08
CA ARG A 5 -1.83 -13.30 -22.72
C ARG A 5 -0.93 -14.43 -22.25
N MET A 6 -1.38 -15.66 -22.47
CA MET A 6 -0.62 -16.88 -22.17
C MET A 6 0.67 -16.92 -23.00
N ALA A 7 0.61 -16.63 -24.30
CA ALA A 7 1.80 -16.58 -25.15
C ALA A 7 2.80 -15.49 -24.70
N ALA A 8 2.35 -14.27 -24.41
CA ALA A 8 3.23 -13.19 -23.95
C ALA A 8 3.90 -13.50 -22.61
N ALA A 9 3.14 -14.07 -21.67
CA ALA A 9 3.68 -14.47 -20.38
C ALA A 9 4.61 -15.70 -20.47
N LEU A 10 4.31 -16.66 -21.35
CA LEU A 10 5.20 -17.78 -21.65
C LEU A 10 6.50 -17.33 -22.33
N ILE A 11 6.45 -16.30 -23.18
CA ILE A 11 7.65 -15.71 -23.81
C ILE A 11 8.52 -15.02 -22.76
N LEU A 12 7.95 -14.24 -21.84
CA LEU A 12 8.70 -13.62 -20.74
C LEU A 12 9.30 -14.65 -19.78
N LEU A 13 8.59 -15.76 -19.51
CA LEU A 13 9.12 -16.88 -18.73
C LEU A 13 10.22 -17.64 -19.49
N ALA A 14 10.05 -17.85 -20.79
CA ALA A 14 11.08 -18.45 -21.63
C ALA A 14 12.33 -17.57 -21.70
N GLN A 15 12.18 -16.24 -21.71
CA GLN A 15 13.29 -15.29 -21.63
C GLN A 15 14.00 -15.36 -20.28
N ALA A 16 13.25 -15.38 -19.17
CA ALA A 16 13.82 -15.57 -17.84
C ALA A 16 14.62 -16.90 -17.78
N PHE A 17 14.07 -17.97 -18.34
CA PHE A 17 14.73 -19.28 -18.39
C PHE A 17 15.96 -19.29 -19.31
N LEU A 18 15.90 -18.63 -20.47
CA LEU A 18 17.02 -18.55 -21.42
C LEU A 18 18.18 -17.74 -20.83
N LEU A 19 17.89 -16.67 -20.07
CA LEU A 19 18.89 -15.89 -19.34
C LEU A 19 19.61 -16.76 -18.31
N VAL A 20 18.86 -17.57 -17.54
CA VAL A 20 19.42 -18.56 -16.60
C VAL A 20 20.26 -19.63 -17.31
N LEU A 21 19.87 -20.04 -18.52
CA LEU A 21 20.58 -21.07 -19.28
C LEU A 21 21.88 -20.56 -19.94
N VAL A 22 21.86 -19.31 -20.42
CA VAL A 22 23.06 -18.60 -20.91
C VAL A 22 24.02 -18.33 -19.76
N GLU A 23 23.49 -17.93 -18.60
CA GLU A 23 24.20 -17.76 -17.33
C GLU A 23 24.91 -19.06 -16.89
N TRP A 24 24.20 -20.21 -16.90
CA TRP A 24 24.79 -21.52 -16.59
C TRP A 24 25.92 -21.91 -17.55
N ARG A 25 25.77 -21.65 -18.86
CA ARG A 25 26.81 -21.96 -19.86
C ARG A 25 28.04 -21.06 -19.72
N LEU A 26 27.87 -19.76 -19.48
CA LEU A 26 28.97 -18.83 -19.28
C LEU A 26 29.77 -19.17 -18.01
N LEU A 27 29.06 -19.47 -16.91
CA LEU A 27 29.69 -19.95 -15.66
C LEU A 27 30.48 -21.26 -15.86
N SER A 28 29.97 -22.18 -16.67
CA SER A 28 30.63 -23.48 -16.92
C SER A 28 31.91 -23.41 -17.76
N HIS A 29 32.18 -22.30 -18.46
CA HIS A 29 33.34 -22.13 -19.33
C HIS A 29 34.42 -21.16 -18.80
N VAL A 30 34.15 -20.41 -17.73
CA VAL A 30 35.03 -19.32 -17.22
C VAL A 30 35.75 -19.69 -15.90
N LEU A 31 35.64 -20.92 -15.43
CA LEU A 31 36.27 -21.41 -14.19
C LEU A 31 37.72 -21.91 -14.38
N PRO A 32 38.70 -21.01 -14.63
CA PRO A 32 40.00 -21.23 -13.96
C PRO A 32 40.56 -20.05 -13.13
N ASP A 33 40.29 -18.77 -13.44
CA ASP A 33 41.09 -17.67 -12.87
C ASP A 33 40.31 -16.66 -12.01
N GLY A 34 40.79 -16.45 -10.78
CA GLY A 34 40.09 -15.79 -9.66
C GLY A 34 39.76 -14.30 -9.77
N LEU A 35 40.24 -13.58 -10.80
CA LEU A 35 39.94 -12.15 -11.01
C LEU A 35 38.78 -11.91 -12.01
N GLN A 36 38.43 -12.88 -12.87
CA GLN A 36 37.22 -12.82 -13.70
C GLN A 36 35.93 -13.13 -12.91
N GLN A 37 36.06 -13.59 -11.66
CA GLN A 37 34.93 -14.02 -10.83
C GLN A 37 34.04 -12.86 -10.36
N LEU A 38 34.58 -11.64 -10.19
CA LEU A 38 33.79 -10.46 -9.80
C LEU A 38 32.91 -9.95 -10.95
N GLY A 39 33.47 -9.79 -12.16
CA GLY A 39 32.68 -9.43 -13.35
C GLY A 39 31.66 -10.49 -13.74
N ALA A 40 31.97 -11.78 -13.56
CA ALA A 40 31.02 -12.87 -13.76
C ALA A 40 29.90 -12.87 -12.72
N ALA A 41 30.20 -12.58 -11.44
CA ALA A 41 29.20 -12.44 -10.39
C ALA A 41 28.29 -11.21 -10.58
N GLU A 42 28.84 -10.10 -11.10
CA GLU A 42 28.05 -8.90 -11.42
C GLU A 42 27.15 -9.11 -12.64
N MET A 43 27.65 -9.80 -13.67
CA MET A 43 26.82 -10.24 -14.80
C MET A 43 25.74 -11.21 -14.34
N PHE A 44 26.06 -12.13 -13.42
CA PHE A 44 25.11 -13.05 -12.79
C PHE A 44 23.99 -12.28 -12.06
N VAL A 45 24.34 -11.32 -11.21
CA VAL A 45 23.34 -10.49 -10.51
C VAL A 45 22.49 -9.66 -11.49
N GLY A 46 23.10 -9.11 -12.55
CA GLY A 46 22.39 -8.38 -13.60
C GLY A 46 21.40 -9.27 -14.39
N PHE A 47 21.82 -10.48 -14.77
CA PHE A 47 20.97 -11.44 -15.48
C PHE A 47 19.87 -12.02 -14.60
N ALA A 48 20.16 -12.33 -13.34
CA ALA A 48 19.18 -12.77 -12.36
C ALA A 48 18.14 -11.67 -12.06
N ALA A 49 18.57 -10.42 -11.91
CA ALA A 49 17.67 -9.27 -11.74
C ALA A 49 16.79 -9.04 -12.97
N ALA A 50 17.37 -9.11 -14.18
CA ALA A 50 16.61 -9.03 -15.43
C ALA A 50 15.61 -10.19 -15.55
N GLY A 51 16.03 -11.42 -15.27
CA GLY A 51 15.18 -12.61 -15.24
C GLY A 51 14.02 -12.50 -14.25
N PHE A 52 14.27 -11.93 -13.07
CA PHE A 52 13.24 -11.64 -12.07
C PHE A 52 12.24 -10.58 -12.59
N VAL A 53 12.70 -9.52 -13.22
CA VAL A 53 11.84 -8.49 -13.82
C VAL A 53 10.98 -9.07 -14.95
N PHE A 54 11.53 -9.95 -15.80
CA PHE A 54 10.77 -10.68 -16.83
C PHE A 54 9.72 -11.62 -16.21
N ALA A 55 10.08 -12.38 -15.17
CA ALA A 55 9.16 -13.28 -14.47
C ALA A 55 8.04 -12.51 -13.73
N ALA A 56 8.36 -11.39 -13.10
CA ALA A 56 7.40 -10.50 -12.44
C ALA A 56 6.45 -9.84 -13.47
N GLY A 57 6.98 -9.45 -14.63
CA GLY A 57 6.18 -8.97 -15.77
C GLY A 57 5.23 -10.04 -16.30
N ALA A 58 5.70 -11.29 -16.45
CA ALA A 58 4.88 -12.43 -16.86
C ALA A 58 3.75 -12.70 -15.85
N TRP A 59 4.09 -12.70 -14.56
CA TRP A 59 3.14 -12.89 -13.47
C TRP A 59 2.05 -11.79 -13.42
N GLN A 60 2.43 -10.54 -13.67
CA GLN A 60 1.48 -9.43 -13.79
C GLN A 60 0.56 -9.56 -15.01
N ILE A 61 1.09 -10.01 -16.15
CA ILE A 61 0.27 -10.30 -17.35
C ILE A 61 -0.72 -11.44 -17.06
N PHE A 62 -0.32 -12.47 -16.31
CA PHE A 62 -1.22 -13.54 -15.88
C PHE A 62 -2.33 -13.04 -14.93
N ARG A 63 -2.03 -12.12 -14.00
CA ARG A 63 -3.00 -11.58 -13.04
C ARG A 63 -3.89 -10.45 -13.59
N GLY A 64 -3.56 -9.89 -14.76
CA GLY A 64 -4.39 -8.91 -15.45
C GLY A 64 -4.44 -7.51 -14.81
N ARG A 65 -3.59 -7.20 -13.81
CA ARG A 65 -3.52 -5.89 -13.13
C ARG A 65 -2.09 -5.38 -13.06
N GLY A 66 -1.90 -4.09 -13.35
CA GLY A 66 -0.61 -3.37 -13.26
C GLY A 66 0.43 -3.89 -14.25
N ARG A 67 0.59 -3.27 -15.42
CA ARG A 67 1.38 -3.82 -16.55
C ARG A 67 2.75 -3.16 -16.73
N TRP A 68 3.20 -2.41 -15.73
CA TRP A 68 4.42 -1.61 -15.81
C TRP A 68 5.68 -2.47 -15.79
N PHE A 69 5.70 -3.63 -15.13
CA PHE A 69 6.86 -4.52 -15.23
C PHE A 69 7.04 -5.09 -16.63
N ALA A 70 5.98 -5.22 -17.43
CA ALA A 70 6.12 -5.60 -18.84
C ALA A 70 6.79 -4.47 -19.66
N TRP A 71 6.47 -3.20 -19.38
CA TRP A 71 7.15 -2.06 -20.00
C TRP A 71 8.60 -1.91 -19.55
N ILE A 72 8.86 -2.05 -18.24
CA ILE A 72 10.20 -1.99 -17.65
C ILE A 72 11.06 -3.17 -18.14
N ALA A 73 10.48 -4.37 -18.25
CA ALA A 73 11.16 -5.55 -18.79
C ALA A 73 11.52 -5.39 -20.27
N SER A 74 10.67 -4.72 -21.05
CA SER A 74 10.95 -4.45 -22.46
C SER A 74 12.00 -3.36 -22.69
N PHE A 75 12.24 -2.46 -21.72
CA PHE A 75 13.16 -1.34 -21.87
C PHE A 75 14.62 -1.78 -22.13
N PRO A 76 15.26 -2.62 -21.29
CA PRO A 76 16.63 -3.07 -21.54
C PRO A 76 16.76 -3.85 -22.85
N ALA A 77 15.77 -4.70 -23.16
CA ALA A 77 15.85 -5.63 -24.27
C ALA A 77 15.90 -4.96 -25.66
N VAL A 78 15.37 -3.74 -25.81
CA VAL A 78 15.46 -2.98 -27.08
C VAL A 78 16.86 -2.39 -27.31
N PHE A 79 17.62 -2.14 -26.25
CA PHE A 79 18.92 -1.45 -26.31
C PHE A 79 20.12 -2.39 -26.19
N VAL A 80 19.91 -3.67 -25.84
CA VAL A 80 20.98 -4.67 -25.76
C VAL A 80 21.24 -5.27 -27.15
N ASP A 81 22.51 -5.36 -27.55
CA ASP A 81 22.97 -6.22 -28.65
C ASP A 81 23.31 -7.61 -28.06
N PRO A 82 22.84 -8.72 -28.64
CA PRO A 82 22.58 -8.91 -30.09
C PRO A 82 21.11 -8.80 -30.53
N LEU A 83 20.89 -8.72 -31.85
CA LEU A 83 19.59 -8.59 -32.55
C LEU A 83 18.46 -9.50 -32.02
N TRP A 84 18.76 -10.71 -31.54
CA TRP A 84 17.75 -11.62 -31.02
C TRP A 84 17.15 -11.16 -29.67
N LEU A 85 17.93 -10.47 -28.81
CA LEU A 85 17.41 -9.83 -27.60
C LEU A 85 16.50 -8.63 -27.93
N ARG A 86 16.81 -7.89 -29.00
CA ARG A 86 15.96 -6.82 -29.53
C ARG A 86 14.61 -7.34 -30.02
N ILE A 87 14.62 -8.42 -30.80
CA ILE A 87 13.40 -9.08 -31.30
C ILE A 87 12.58 -9.64 -30.12
N ALA A 88 13.26 -10.26 -29.15
CA ALA A 88 12.64 -10.82 -27.95
C ALA A 88 12.02 -9.72 -27.06
N GLY A 89 12.68 -8.58 -26.89
CA GLY A 89 12.17 -7.40 -26.16
C GLY A 89 11.02 -6.66 -26.83
N ALA A 90 11.01 -6.68 -28.17
CA ALA A 90 9.98 -6.05 -28.99
C ALA A 90 8.64 -6.83 -28.97
N LEU A 91 8.65 -8.13 -28.71
CA LEU A 91 7.44 -8.98 -28.69
C LEU A 91 6.43 -8.65 -27.57
N PRO A 92 6.84 -8.47 -26.30
CA PRO A 92 5.96 -7.94 -25.26
C PRO A 92 5.46 -6.52 -25.57
N LEU A 93 6.29 -5.69 -26.23
CA LEU A 93 5.92 -4.36 -26.70
C LEU A 93 4.83 -4.42 -27.79
N LEU A 94 4.96 -5.34 -28.75
CA LEU A 94 3.95 -5.64 -29.76
C LEU A 94 2.66 -6.19 -29.15
N PHE A 95 2.76 -6.98 -28.08
CA PHE A 95 1.60 -7.45 -27.33
C PHE A 95 0.86 -6.29 -26.62
N LEU A 96 1.61 -5.39 -25.96
CA LEU A 96 1.07 -4.19 -25.32
C LEU A 96 0.38 -3.27 -26.35
N VAL A 97 0.97 -3.11 -27.53
CA VAL A 97 0.39 -2.37 -28.67
C VAL A 97 -0.82 -3.11 -29.27
N ALA A 98 -0.79 -4.43 -29.44
CA ALA A 98 -1.92 -5.19 -29.97
C ALA A 98 -3.14 -5.11 -29.04
N GLU A 99 -2.93 -5.13 -27.73
CA GLU A 99 -4.01 -4.99 -26.75
C GLU A 99 -4.64 -3.58 -26.76
N LEU A 100 -3.87 -2.54 -27.10
CA LEU A 100 -4.35 -1.16 -27.30
C LEU A 100 -5.34 -1.06 -28.47
N VAL A 101 -5.08 -1.78 -29.56
CA VAL A 101 -5.84 -1.66 -30.81
C VAL A 101 -7.05 -2.62 -30.84
N THR A 102 -7.03 -3.68 -30.03
CA THR A 102 -8.09 -4.71 -30.02
C THR A 102 -9.49 -4.16 -29.65
N PRO A 103 -9.67 -3.26 -28.67
CA PRO A 103 -10.98 -2.64 -28.38
C PRO A 103 -11.54 -1.83 -29.55
N TRP A 104 -10.67 -1.16 -30.32
CA TRP A 104 -11.04 -0.36 -31.49
C TRP A 104 -11.59 -1.20 -32.65
N PHE A 105 -11.12 -2.44 -32.80
CA PHE A 105 -11.66 -3.38 -33.79
C PHE A 105 -12.94 -4.10 -33.32
N ARG A 106 -13.15 -4.24 -32.01
CA ARG A 106 -14.38 -4.85 -31.46
C ARG A 106 -15.59 -3.92 -31.56
N SER A 107 -15.42 -2.61 -31.43
CA SER A 107 -16.53 -1.65 -31.58
C SER A 107 -17.08 -1.57 -33.02
N ARG A 108 -16.32 -2.03 -34.03
CA ARG A 108 -16.74 -2.08 -35.44
C ARG A 108 -17.46 -3.38 -35.84
N ARG A 109 -17.38 -4.45 -35.04
CA ARG A 109 -18.09 -5.71 -35.32
C ARG A 109 -19.22 -5.84 -34.31
N GLY A 110 -20.42 -5.46 -34.73
CA GLY A 110 -21.62 -5.39 -33.88
C GLY A 110 -21.86 -6.65 -33.06
N ALA A 111 -21.46 -6.61 -31.79
CA ALA A 111 -21.78 -7.62 -30.79
C ALA A 111 -22.79 -7.06 -29.79
N ALA A 112 -23.66 -7.95 -29.31
CA ALA A 112 -24.86 -7.78 -28.48
C ALA A 112 -24.80 -6.68 -27.39
N PRO A 113 -25.96 -6.13 -26.97
CA PRO A 113 -26.02 -5.00 -26.04
C PRO A 113 -25.43 -5.40 -24.68
N VAL A 114 -24.26 -4.84 -24.38
CA VAL A 114 -23.61 -4.87 -23.07
C VAL A 114 -24.29 -3.84 -22.18
N LYS A 115 -24.47 -4.16 -20.89
CA LYS A 115 -25.06 -3.22 -19.91
C LYS A 115 -24.25 -1.92 -19.83
N LEU A 116 -24.93 -0.78 -19.72
CA LEU A 116 -24.35 0.58 -19.76
C LEU A 116 -23.24 0.81 -18.69
N ASP A 117 -23.36 0.17 -17.52
CA ASP A 117 -22.39 0.21 -16.43
C ASP A 117 -21.04 -0.44 -16.80
N GLN A 118 -21.08 -1.58 -17.51
CA GLN A 118 -19.90 -2.27 -18.02
C GLN A 118 -19.25 -1.55 -19.20
N ILE A 119 -20.03 -0.82 -20.00
CA ILE A 119 -19.52 0.03 -21.09
C ILE A 119 -18.77 1.23 -20.52
N GLU A 120 -19.27 1.88 -19.46
CA GLU A 120 -18.58 3.01 -18.83
C GLU A 120 -17.31 2.60 -18.08
N LEU A 121 -17.34 1.48 -17.35
CA LEU A 121 -16.14 0.92 -16.68
C LEU A 121 -15.10 0.46 -17.71
N GLY A 122 -15.53 -0.23 -18.78
CA GLY A 122 -14.66 -0.67 -19.86
C GLY A 122 -14.08 0.48 -20.68
N ALA A 123 -14.85 1.56 -20.90
CA ALA A 123 -14.37 2.77 -21.57
C ALA A 123 -13.39 3.57 -20.69
N ARG A 124 -13.60 3.61 -19.37
CA ARG A 124 -12.66 4.23 -18.41
C ARG A 124 -11.36 3.42 -18.31
N GLU A 125 -11.43 2.08 -18.25
CA GLU A 125 -10.23 1.23 -18.29
C GLU A 125 -9.50 1.31 -19.62
N SER A 126 -10.21 1.35 -20.76
CA SER A 126 -9.60 1.47 -22.09
C SER A 126 -8.92 2.84 -22.27
N LYS A 127 -9.54 3.95 -21.85
CA LYS A 127 -8.91 5.28 -21.86
C LYS A 127 -7.69 5.32 -20.94
N ARG A 128 -7.76 4.70 -19.76
CA ARG A 128 -6.62 4.56 -18.84
C ARG A 128 -5.46 3.79 -19.47
N GLN A 129 -5.75 2.65 -20.11
CA GLN A 129 -4.73 1.84 -20.80
C GLN A 129 -4.06 2.58 -21.95
N ILE A 130 -4.81 3.40 -22.69
CA ILE A 130 -4.27 4.24 -23.77
C ILE A 130 -3.31 5.29 -23.22
N VAL A 131 -3.69 5.99 -22.14
CA VAL A 131 -2.83 7.00 -21.51
C VAL A 131 -1.57 6.37 -20.93
N GLU A 132 -1.68 5.25 -20.21
CA GLU A 132 -0.53 4.52 -19.64
C GLU A 132 0.44 4.05 -20.75
N THR A 133 -0.08 3.59 -21.89
CA THR A 133 0.72 3.13 -23.04
C THR A 133 1.39 4.27 -23.80
N LEU A 134 0.66 5.36 -24.09
CA LEU A 134 1.22 6.54 -24.74
C LEU A 134 2.30 7.19 -23.87
N PHE A 135 2.10 7.18 -22.55
CA PHE A 135 3.07 7.67 -21.59
C PHE A 135 4.33 6.79 -21.56
N GLY A 136 4.17 5.46 -21.49
CA GLY A 136 5.29 4.51 -21.59
C GLY A 136 6.11 4.69 -22.88
N LEU A 137 5.43 4.87 -24.02
CA LEU A 137 6.05 5.18 -25.31
C LEU A 137 6.76 6.53 -25.33
N ALA A 138 6.18 7.57 -24.73
CA ALA A 138 6.78 8.90 -24.65
C ALA A 138 8.05 8.90 -23.77
N VAL A 139 8.03 8.21 -22.63
CA VAL A 139 9.20 8.02 -21.76
C VAL A 139 10.29 7.24 -22.51
N LEU A 140 9.93 6.13 -23.18
CA LEU A 140 10.85 5.35 -24.02
C LEU A 140 11.49 6.20 -25.12
N LEU A 141 10.69 6.98 -25.84
CA LEU A 141 11.16 7.84 -26.94
C LEU A 141 12.05 8.97 -26.42
N THR A 142 11.69 9.60 -25.31
CA THR A 142 12.46 10.70 -24.70
C THR A 142 13.80 10.19 -24.18
N CYS A 143 13.83 9.04 -23.51
CA CYS A 143 15.07 8.40 -23.08
C CYS A 143 15.95 7.99 -24.27
N ALA A 144 15.35 7.45 -25.35
CA ALA A 144 16.09 7.07 -26.56
C ALA A 144 16.69 8.29 -27.28
N LEU A 145 15.93 9.39 -27.36
CA LEU A 145 16.40 10.64 -27.96
C LEU A 145 17.50 11.29 -27.10
N ALA A 146 17.33 11.33 -25.77
CA ALA A 146 18.33 11.84 -24.82
C ALA A 146 19.62 11.02 -24.84
N TRP A 147 19.53 9.69 -24.92
CA TRP A 147 20.69 8.81 -25.06
C TRP A 147 21.40 9.03 -26.40
N ARG A 148 20.65 9.18 -27.49
CA ARG A 148 21.22 9.42 -28.83
C ARG A 148 21.93 10.77 -28.89
N SER A 149 21.35 11.82 -28.30
CA SER A 149 21.88 13.18 -28.28
C SER A 149 22.95 13.43 -27.23
N ALA A 150 23.13 12.54 -26.25
CA ALA A 150 24.18 12.66 -25.26
C ALA A 150 25.58 12.71 -25.93
N PRO A 151 26.45 13.66 -25.54
CA PRO A 151 27.84 13.69 -25.98
C PRO A 151 28.55 12.36 -25.74
N ALA A 152 29.53 12.01 -26.57
CA ALA A 152 30.25 10.74 -26.46
C ALA A 152 30.91 10.51 -25.08
N TRP A 153 31.27 11.59 -24.37
CA TRP A 153 31.83 11.55 -23.03
C TRP A 153 30.79 11.36 -21.91
N MET A 154 29.50 11.56 -22.20
CA MET A 154 28.36 11.29 -21.29
C MET A 154 27.74 9.91 -21.53
N LYS A 155 28.04 9.26 -22.65
CA LYS A 155 27.66 7.88 -22.92
C LYS A 155 28.66 7.02 -22.15
N PRO A 156 28.27 6.36 -21.05
CA PRO A 156 29.18 5.47 -20.36
C PRO A 156 29.72 4.47 -21.39
N ALA A 157 31.03 4.19 -21.34
CA ALA A 157 31.55 2.99 -21.97
C ALA A 157 30.64 1.84 -21.53
N ILE A 158 30.20 1.01 -22.47
CA ILE A 158 29.29 -0.13 -22.20
C ILE A 158 29.76 -0.79 -20.90
N PRO A 159 28.88 -0.94 -19.87
CA PRO A 159 29.25 -1.53 -18.59
C PRO A 159 29.97 -2.86 -18.85
N GLY A 160 31.26 -2.88 -18.54
CA GLY A 160 32.20 -3.86 -19.09
C GLY A 160 33.66 -3.42 -19.03
N GLN A 161 33.95 -2.15 -18.73
CA GLN A 161 35.30 -1.66 -18.41
C GLN A 161 35.45 -1.06 -17.00
N ALA A 162 34.39 -0.98 -16.20
CA ALA A 162 34.42 -0.55 -14.81
C ALA A 162 33.80 -1.64 -13.93
N ASP A 163 34.61 -2.21 -13.03
CA ASP A 163 34.32 -3.37 -12.17
C ASP A 163 33.27 -3.09 -11.07
N GLY A 164 32.10 -2.54 -11.41
CA GLY A 164 31.04 -2.24 -10.41
C GLY A 164 29.77 -1.52 -10.89
N GLY A 165 29.56 -1.37 -12.21
CA GLY A 165 28.49 -0.51 -12.75
C GLY A 165 27.07 -0.88 -12.31
N TRP A 166 26.75 -2.17 -12.18
CA TRP A 166 25.42 -2.61 -11.74
C TRP A 166 25.17 -2.37 -10.25
N VAL A 167 26.20 -2.57 -9.42
CA VAL A 167 26.16 -2.27 -7.98
C VAL A 167 25.96 -0.77 -7.76
N ALA A 168 26.69 0.07 -8.51
CA ALA A 168 26.53 1.52 -8.49
C ALA A 168 25.09 1.94 -8.83
N ILE A 169 24.49 1.34 -9.86
CA ILE A 169 23.10 1.60 -10.24
C ILE A 169 22.12 1.19 -9.12
N ALA A 170 22.28 -0.01 -8.57
CA ALA A 170 21.40 -0.51 -7.51
C ALA A 170 21.47 0.36 -6.25
N VAL A 171 22.68 0.73 -5.82
CA VAL A 171 22.91 1.64 -4.69
C VAL A 171 22.30 3.02 -4.98
N ALA A 172 22.50 3.56 -6.18
CA ALA A 172 21.98 4.86 -6.56
C ALA A 172 20.44 4.91 -6.54
N ILE A 173 19.77 3.87 -7.06
CA ILE A 173 18.30 3.74 -7.03
C ILE A 173 17.81 3.66 -5.59
N TRP A 174 18.45 2.82 -4.77
CA TRP A 174 18.09 2.65 -3.37
C TRP A 174 18.23 3.95 -2.58
N VAL A 175 19.38 4.62 -2.69
CA VAL A 175 19.65 5.90 -2.01
C VAL A 175 18.69 6.98 -2.47
N SER A 176 18.43 7.09 -3.77
CA SER A 176 17.48 8.10 -4.29
C SER A 176 16.07 7.89 -3.75
N THR A 177 15.62 6.63 -3.68
CA THR A 177 14.32 6.28 -3.10
C THR A 177 14.28 6.58 -1.60
N PHE A 178 15.35 6.21 -0.88
CA PHE A 178 15.48 6.48 0.55
C PHE A 178 15.43 7.97 0.87
N VAL A 179 16.15 8.79 0.11
CA VAL A 179 16.17 10.26 0.27
C VAL A 179 14.79 10.87 0.00
N HIS A 180 14.05 10.37 -1.00
CA HIS A 180 12.68 10.80 -1.28
C HIS A 180 11.74 10.51 -0.10
N GLU A 181 11.72 9.27 0.40
CA GLU A 181 10.86 8.90 1.54
C GLU A 181 11.27 9.60 2.84
N LEU A 182 12.57 9.83 3.03
CA LEU A 182 13.07 10.64 4.15
C LEU A 182 12.60 12.09 4.04
N GLY A 183 12.44 12.61 2.83
CA GLY A 183 11.79 13.91 2.57
C GLY A 183 10.37 13.97 3.13
N HIS A 184 9.54 12.95 2.88
CA HIS A 184 8.21 12.86 3.49
C HIS A 184 8.27 12.78 5.01
N ALA A 185 9.20 12.00 5.56
CA ALA A 185 9.36 11.87 7.01
C ALA A 185 9.78 13.20 7.67
N ALA A 186 10.73 13.92 7.08
CA ALA A 186 11.16 15.24 7.53
C ALA A 186 10.02 16.27 7.41
N GLY A 187 9.34 16.31 6.26
CA GLY A 187 8.18 17.16 6.03
C GLY A 187 7.03 16.88 7.00
N GLY A 188 6.78 15.60 7.28
CA GLY A 188 5.79 15.16 8.24
C GLY A 188 6.15 15.58 9.67
N ALA A 189 7.37 15.31 10.12
CA ALA A 189 7.84 15.72 11.44
C ALA A 189 7.73 17.25 11.63
N ALA A 190 8.17 18.04 10.64
CA ALA A 190 8.07 19.49 10.65
C ALA A 190 6.63 20.01 10.67
N ASN A 191 5.68 19.23 10.16
CA ASN A 191 4.26 19.57 10.10
C ASN A 191 3.42 18.81 11.16
N GLY A 192 4.03 18.26 12.20
CA GLY A 192 3.29 17.63 13.31
C GLY A 192 2.60 16.31 12.93
N PHE A 193 3.26 15.50 12.11
CA PHE A 193 2.92 14.10 11.88
C PHE A 193 3.91 13.20 12.62
N ARG A 194 3.39 12.09 13.14
CA ARG A 194 4.18 11.03 13.76
C ARG A 194 4.38 9.92 12.74
N LEU A 195 5.65 9.58 12.49
CA LEU A 195 6.00 8.47 11.62
C LEU A 195 5.46 7.15 12.20
N VAL A 196 4.71 6.42 11.36
CA VAL A 196 4.14 5.11 11.68
C VAL A 196 4.82 4.01 10.87
N ARG A 197 5.09 4.26 9.59
CA ARG A 197 5.79 3.30 8.72
C ARG A 197 6.67 4.03 7.73
N LEU A 198 7.90 3.54 7.58
CA LEU A 198 8.84 3.95 6.55
C LEU A 198 9.42 2.68 5.93
N ALA A 199 9.15 2.45 4.66
CA ALA A 199 9.67 1.31 3.94
C ALA A 199 10.46 1.77 2.73
N VAL A 200 11.62 1.14 2.52
CA VAL A 200 12.46 1.28 1.33
C VAL A 200 13.03 -0.09 1.06
N PHE A 201 12.63 -0.71 -0.05
CA PHE A 201 12.98 -2.10 -0.36
C PHE A 201 14.46 -2.41 -0.07
N PRO A 202 14.79 -3.48 0.68
CA PRO A 202 13.91 -4.50 1.26
C PRO A 202 13.47 -4.18 2.70
N PHE A 203 13.81 -3.02 3.26
CA PHE A 203 13.58 -2.68 4.66
C PHE A 203 12.19 -2.06 4.88
N ASP A 204 11.49 -2.54 5.90
CA ASP A 204 10.18 -2.02 6.31
C ASP A 204 10.22 -1.74 7.81
N LEU A 205 10.31 -0.45 8.15
CA LEU A 205 10.35 0.04 9.52
C LEU A 205 8.93 0.47 9.93
N THR A 206 8.31 -0.29 10.82
CA THR A 206 6.96 -0.01 11.34
C THR A 206 7.00 0.31 12.82
N ARG A 207 6.11 1.18 13.27
CA ARG A 207 5.88 1.48 14.68
C ARG A 207 4.56 0.86 15.11
N MET A 208 4.61 -0.07 16.05
CA MET A 208 3.46 -0.74 16.64
C MET A 208 3.58 -0.66 18.17
N ASP A 209 2.51 -0.27 18.86
CA ASP A 209 2.46 -0.12 20.33
C ASP A 209 3.64 0.70 20.90
N GLY A 210 4.01 1.78 20.19
CA GLY A 210 5.11 2.65 20.56
C GLY A 210 6.51 2.11 20.25
N ARG A 211 6.66 0.84 19.86
CA ARG A 211 7.95 0.19 19.55
C ARG A 211 8.21 0.13 18.04
N TRP A 212 9.47 0.29 17.66
CA TRP A 212 9.92 0.11 16.28
C TRP A 212 10.18 -1.36 15.97
N ARG A 213 9.70 -1.83 14.82
CA ARG A 213 9.92 -3.17 14.28
C ARG A 213 10.46 -3.04 12.87
N LEU A 214 11.67 -3.55 12.65
CA LEU A 214 12.27 -3.65 11.32
C LEU A 214 11.96 -5.03 10.74
N ARG A 215 11.38 -5.08 9.55
CA ARG A 215 11.09 -6.31 8.79
C ARG A 215 11.75 -6.25 7.43
N LEU A 216 12.10 -7.42 6.88
CA LEU A 216 12.47 -7.54 5.47
C LEU A 216 11.22 -7.81 4.65
N SER A 217 10.87 -6.89 3.76
CA SER A 217 9.70 -6.97 2.88
C SER A 217 10.16 -7.07 1.43
N LEU A 218 10.11 -8.30 0.90
CA LEU A 218 10.44 -8.56 -0.51
C LEU A 218 9.26 -8.31 -1.46
N GLY A 219 8.06 -8.07 -0.90
CA GLY A 219 6.82 -7.87 -1.68
C GLY A 219 6.56 -6.42 -2.10
N MET A 220 7.35 -5.46 -1.60
CA MET A 220 7.21 -4.03 -1.92
C MET A 220 8.43 -3.56 -2.70
N LEU A 221 8.26 -3.20 -3.97
CA LEU A 221 9.30 -2.59 -4.78
C LEU A 221 9.13 -1.07 -4.76
N GLY A 222 10.15 -0.35 -4.27
CA GLY A 222 10.13 1.11 -4.12
C GLY A 222 10.18 1.57 -2.66
N GLY A 223 9.59 2.74 -2.42
CA GLY A 223 9.48 3.38 -1.10
C GLY A 223 8.02 3.55 -0.67
N PHE A 224 7.79 3.67 0.64
CA PHE A 224 6.50 4.00 1.22
C PHE A 224 6.64 4.71 2.56
N TYR A 225 5.95 5.84 2.69
CA TYR A 225 5.82 6.58 3.94
C TYR A 225 4.37 6.60 4.43
N LEU A 226 4.18 6.36 5.72
CA LEU A 226 2.94 6.60 6.44
C LEU A 226 3.23 7.36 7.73
N GLY A 227 2.61 8.53 7.85
CA GLY A 227 2.58 9.32 9.07
C GLY A 227 1.16 9.69 9.43
N LEU A 228 0.86 9.68 10.74
CA LEU A 228 -0.43 10.10 11.26
C LEU A 228 -0.32 11.48 11.91
N PRO A 229 -1.31 12.37 11.71
CA PRO A 229 -1.25 13.71 12.26
C PRO A 229 -1.43 13.68 13.79
N CYS A 230 -0.63 14.48 14.51
CA CYS A 230 -0.75 14.60 15.97
C CYS A 230 -1.93 15.48 16.42
N HIS A 231 -2.47 16.29 15.51
CA HIS A 231 -3.66 17.12 15.72
C HIS A 231 -4.33 17.41 14.37
N VAL A 232 -5.54 17.98 14.38
CA VAL A 232 -6.34 18.18 13.14
C VAL A 232 -6.32 19.61 12.60
N ARG A 233 -5.75 20.57 13.33
CA ARG A 233 -5.65 21.97 12.88
C ARG A 233 -4.93 22.10 11.54
N HIS A 234 -5.55 22.77 10.57
CA HIS A 234 -5.05 22.99 9.20
C HIS A 234 -4.50 21.70 8.54
N LEU A 235 -5.16 20.56 8.76
CA LEU A 235 -4.67 19.24 8.35
C LEU A 235 -4.37 19.14 6.85
N GLU A 236 -5.25 19.64 6.00
CA GLU A 236 -5.07 19.63 4.53
C GLU A 236 -3.78 20.34 4.09
N ARG A 237 -3.53 21.55 4.60
CA ARG A 237 -2.31 22.32 4.28
C ARG A 237 -1.06 21.58 4.76
N ARG A 238 -1.09 21.03 5.97
CA ARG A 238 0.07 20.32 6.54
C ARG A 238 0.34 19.01 5.81
N TYR A 239 -0.70 18.31 5.39
CA TYR A 239 -0.57 17.10 4.57
C TYR A 239 -0.03 17.42 3.18
N LEU A 240 -0.50 18.50 2.54
CA LEU A 240 0.06 19.00 1.28
C LEU A 240 1.57 19.28 1.41
N LEU A 241 2.01 19.94 2.49
CA LEU A 241 3.43 20.22 2.73
C LEU A 241 4.26 18.94 2.96
N LEU A 242 3.72 17.98 3.71
CA LEU A 242 4.31 16.66 3.91
C LEU A 242 4.48 15.93 2.58
N THR A 243 3.44 15.89 1.75
CA THR A 243 3.49 15.22 0.44
C THR A 243 4.46 15.93 -0.51
N ALA A 244 4.51 17.26 -0.52
CA ALA A 244 5.45 17.99 -1.37
C ALA A 244 6.92 17.80 -0.96
N ALA A 245 7.18 17.47 0.31
CA ALA A 245 8.53 17.34 0.84
C ALA A 245 9.32 16.17 0.23
N GLY A 246 8.67 15.07 -0.16
CA GLY A 246 9.33 13.94 -0.83
C GLY A 246 9.96 14.34 -2.17
N PRO A 247 9.15 14.80 -3.15
CA PRO A 247 9.66 15.33 -4.41
C PRO A 247 10.68 16.46 -4.25
N ALA A 248 10.43 17.41 -3.34
CA ALA A 248 11.34 18.54 -3.11
C ALA A 248 12.72 18.07 -2.64
N THR A 249 12.79 17.12 -1.70
CA THR A 249 14.06 16.58 -1.19
C THR A 249 14.79 15.82 -2.28
N GLY A 250 14.07 15.09 -3.13
CA GLY A 250 14.65 14.40 -4.28
C GLY A 250 15.26 15.35 -5.33
N PHE A 251 14.62 16.49 -5.62
CA PHE A 251 15.22 17.52 -6.49
C PHE A 251 16.46 18.16 -5.88
N VAL A 252 16.44 18.46 -4.57
CA VAL A 252 17.61 18.98 -3.86
C VAL A 252 18.76 17.98 -3.91
N PHE A 253 18.47 16.68 -3.75
CA PHE A 253 19.45 15.62 -3.86
C PHE A 253 20.04 15.51 -5.28
N ALA A 254 19.21 15.56 -6.32
CA ALA A 254 19.67 15.55 -7.70
C ALA A 254 20.58 16.76 -8.00
N ALA A 255 20.20 17.96 -7.53
CA ALA A 255 21.00 19.18 -7.67
C ALA A 255 22.34 19.09 -6.92
N ALA A 256 22.36 18.47 -5.74
CA ALA A 256 23.59 18.22 -4.98
C ALA A 256 24.52 17.26 -5.72
N CYS A 257 24.01 16.15 -6.26
CA CYS A 257 24.79 15.23 -7.08
C CYS A 257 25.38 15.94 -8.30
N TRP A 258 24.57 16.73 -9.01
CA TRP A 258 25.04 17.53 -10.16
C TRP A 258 26.15 18.49 -9.78
N LEU A 259 25.99 19.25 -8.68
CA LEU A 259 26.98 20.22 -8.22
C LEU A 259 28.32 19.54 -7.85
N ILE A 260 28.27 18.38 -7.17
CA ILE A 260 29.48 17.64 -6.81
C ILE A 260 30.18 17.10 -8.06
N LEU A 261 29.44 16.51 -9.01
CA LEU A 261 30.00 16.03 -10.27
C LEU A 261 30.65 17.18 -11.05
N TRP A 262 29.98 18.32 -11.15
CA TRP A 262 30.47 19.51 -11.84
C TRP A 262 31.75 20.08 -11.21
N THR A 263 31.76 20.23 -9.88
CA THR A 263 32.89 20.82 -9.14
C THR A 263 34.09 19.87 -9.02
N SER A 264 33.87 18.56 -9.14
CA SER A 264 34.94 17.57 -9.09
C SER A 264 35.93 17.68 -10.26
N ARG A 265 35.53 18.28 -11.40
CA ARG A 265 36.34 18.39 -12.62
C ARG A 265 36.96 17.05 -13.07
N GLY A 266 36.21 15.96 -12.92
CA GLY A 266 36.63 14.60 -13.32
C GLY A 266 37.58 13.91 -12.33
N ARG A 267 37.68 14.41 -11.09
CA ARG A 267 38.48 13.78 -10.01
C ARG A 267 37.74 12.65 -9.28
N ILE A 268 36.46 12.45 -9.58
CA ILE A 268 35.70 11.31 -9.06
C ILE A 268 35.98 10.11 -9.97
N ASP A 269 36.39 9.01 -9.36
CA ASP A 269 36.65 7.72 -9.98
C ASP A 269 35.38 7.04 -10.49
N GLY A 270 35.54 6.06 -11.40
CA GLY A 270 34.47 5.50 -12.22
C GLY A 270 33.24 5.04 -11.43
N PHE A 271 33.41 4.24 -10.36
CA PHE A 271 32.29 3.74 -9.57
C PHE A 271 31.45 4.88 -8.95
N TRP A 272 32.10 5.82 -8.27
CA TRP A 272 31.41 6.93 -7.61
C TRP A 272 30.82 7.91 -8.61
N PHE A 273 31.49 8.12 -9.75
CA PHE A 273 30.94 8.92 -10.84
C PHE A 273 29.65 8.31 -11.37
N ASP A 274 29.66 7.01 -11.69
CA ASP A 274 28.49 6.28 -12.20
C ASP A 274 27.35 6.24 -11.18
N ALA A 275 27.65 6.01 -9.90
CA ALA A 275 26.66 6.03 -8.82
C ALA A 275 26.00 7.40 -8.68
N MET A 276 26.79 8.48 -8.66
CA MET A 276 26.27 9.85 -8.51
C MET A 276 25.51 10.32 -9.74
N TYR A 277 26.01 10.01 -10.94
CA TYR A 277 25.33 10.34 -12.20
C TYR A 277 24.00 9.60 -12.31
N THR A 278 23.98 8.31 -11.96
CA THR A 278 22.76 7.51 -11.90
C THR A 278 21.80 8.05 -10.84
N ALA A 279 22.27 8.37 -9.63
CA ALA A 279 21.45 8.91 -8.56
C ALA A 279 20.82 10.26 -8.97
N MET A 280 21.61 11.14 -9.61
CA MET A 280 21.12 12.40 -10.17
C MET A 280 20.00 12.17 -11.19
N GLY A 281 20.26 11.35 -12.21
CA GLY A 281 19.31 11.10 -13.30
C GLY A 281 18.05 10.38 -12.82
N PHE A 282 18.21 9.34 -12.00
CA PHE A 282 17.11 8.58 -11.43
C PHE A 282 16.27 9.44 -10.50
N SER A 283 16.89 10.17 -9.57
CA SER A 283 16.16 11.10 -8.69
C SER A 283 15.42 12.15 -9.50
N MET A 284 16.05 12.81 -10.47
CA MET A 284 15.36 13.79 -11.32
C MET A 284 14.14 13.18 -12.03
N ALA A 285 14.31 12.01 -12.65
CA ALA A 285 13.24 11.33 -13.37
C ALA A 285 12.09 10.91 -12.44
N THR A 286 12.37 10.23 -11.32
CA THR A 286 11.32 9.75 -10.42
C THR A 286 10.57 10.87 -9.73
N ASN A 287 11.23 11.96 -9.35
CA ASN A 287 10.56 13.10 -8.73
C ASN A 287 9.69 13.88 -9.72
N LEU A 288 10.12 14.03 -10.99
CA LEU A 288 9.26 14.57 -12.06
C LEU A 288 8.04 13.68 -12.29
N LEU A 289 8.23 12.36 -12.33
CA LEU A 289 7.14 11.39 -12.45
C LEU A 289 6.18 11.48 -11.27
N ASN A 290 6.70 11.52 -10.03
CA ASN A 290 5.91 11.61 -8.81
C ASN A 290 5.09 12.90 -8.75
N LEU A 291 5.53 14.01 -9.36
CA LEU A 291 4.74 15.25 -9.44
C LEU A 291 3.56 15.18 -10.43
N LEU A 292 3.45 14.14 -11.25
CA LEU A 292 2.33 14.02 -12.18
C LEU A 292 1.02 13.66 -11.44
N PRO A 293 -0.13 14.24 -11.85
CA PRO A 293 -1.40 14.06 -11.16
C PRO A 293 -2.12 12.75 -11.54
N PHE A 294 -1.40 11.62 -11.50
CA PHE A 294 -1.90 10.30 -11.93
C PHE A 294 -1.86 9.26 -10.80
N ARG A 295 -2.57 8.14 -11.02
CA ARG A 295 -2.48 6.94 -10.18
C ARG A 295 -1.86 5.82 -11.01
N LEU A 296 -0.81 5.20 -10.50
CA LEU A 296 -0.11 4.08 -11.14
C LEU A 296 -0.54 2.78 -10.47
N GLY A 297 -1.46 2.05 -11.11
CA GLY A 297 -2.07 0.86 -10.51
C GLY A 297 -2.85 1.20 -9.23
N GLY A 298 -2.43 0.62 -8.10
CA GLY A 298 -2.94 0.90 -6.76
C GLY A 298 -2.15 1.98 -5.99
N LEU A 299 -1.06 2.50 -6.55
CA LEU A 299 -0.25 3.55 -5.94
C LEU A 299 -0.73 4.92 -6.42
N THR A 300 -0.92 5.85 -5.48
CA THR A 300 -1.22 7.25 -5.78
C THR A 300 0.07 8.02 -5.76
N LEU A 301 0.40 8.70 -6.87
CA LEU A 301 1.58 9.55 -6.94
C LEU A 301 1.39 10.80 -6.07
N ASP A 302 2.48 11.36 -5.55
CA ASP A 302 2.45 12.57 -4.72
C ASP A 302 1.76 13.74 -5.40
N GLY A 303 2.03 13.91 -6.69
CA GLY A 303 1.44 14.93 -7.56
C GLY A 303 -0.06 14.83 -7.64
N ARG A 304 -0.62 13.61 -7.58
CA ARG A 304 -2.08 13.42 -7.52
C ARG A 304 -2.64 13.89 -6.18
N VAL A 305 -1.95 13.59 -5.07
CA VAL A 305 -2.35 14.06 -3.74
C VAL A 305 -2.26 15.58 -3.67
N ILE A 306 -1.16 16.17 -4.13
CA ILE A 306 -0.94 17.63 -4.23
C ILE A 306 -2.06 18.26 -5.06
N TRP A 307 -2.31 17.75 -6.26
CA TRP A 307 -3.38 18.21 -7.15
C TRP A 307 -4.74 18.15 -6.46
N ASN A 308 -5.06 17.03 -5.81
CA ASN A 308 -6.33 16.86 -5.14
C ASN A 308 -6.52 17.87 -4.00
N CYS A 309 -5.48 18.14 -3.20
CA CYS A 309 -5.54 19.13 -2.11
C CYS A 309 -5.63 20.56 -2.65
N VAL A 310 -4.76 20.94 -3.61
CA VAL A 310 -4.75 22.30 -4.19
C VAL A 310 -6.09 22.64 -4.84
N PHE A 311 -6.69 21.70 -5.57
CA PHE A 311 -7.98 21.89 -6.24
C PHE A 311 -9.18 21.38 -5.42
N ARG A 312 -9.00 21.07 -4.13
CA ARG A 312 -10.04 20.64 -3.18
C ARG A 312 -10.99 19.56 -3.75
N ARG A 313 -10.40 18.54 -4.38
CA ARG A 313 -11.15 17.45 -5.01
C ARG A 313 -11.80 16.55 -3.95
N PRO A 314 -12.90 15.86 -4.26
CA PRO A 314 -13.56 14.94 -3.33
C PRO A 314 -12.61 13.89 -2.73
N GLU A 315 -11.63 13.42 -3.50
CA GLU A 315 -10.64 12.46 -3.01
C GLU A 315 -9.71 13.05 -1.95
N ALA A 316 -9.44 14.36 -1.97
CA ALA A 316 -8.72 15.02 -0.88
C ALA A 316 -9.59 15.07 0.38
N LYS A 317 -10.89 15.38 0.25
CA LYS A 317 -11.79 15.35 1.41
C LYS A 317 -11.84 13.99 2.08
N ALA A 318 -11.97 12.91 1.29
CA ALA A 318 -11.91 11.53 1.77
C ALA A 318 -10.60 11.22 2.48
N LEU A 319 -9.47 11.57 1.87
CA LEU A 319 -8.16 11.36 2.47
C LEU A 319 -7.98 12.14 3.78
N ILE A 320 -8.43 13.40 3.83
CA ILE A 320 -8.34 14.23 5.03
C ILE A 320 -9.28 13.75 6.13
N ALA A 321 -10.49 13.27 5.80
CA ALA A 321 -11.40 12.64 6.75
C ALA A 321 -10.76 11.40 7.38
N VAL A 322 -10.21 10.49 6.55
CA VAL A 322 -9.51 9.29 7.05
C VAL A 322 -8.33 9.68 7.95
N LEU A 323 -7.45 10.58 7.51
CA LEU A 323 -6.30 11.03 8.32
C LEU A 323 -6.73 11.74 9.61
N GLY A 324 -7.80 12.53 9.56
CA GLY A 324 -8.36 13.26 10.69
C GLY A 324 -8.90 12.29 11.74
N CYS A 325 -9.68 11.30 11.32
CA CYS A 325 -10.20 10.25 12.19
C CYS A 325 -9.08 9.35 12.74
N SER A 326 -8.11 8.96 11.90
CA SER A 326 -6.94 8.18 12.34
C SER A 326 -6.04 8.93 13.33
N SER A 327 -6.14 10.27 13.42
CA SER A 327 -5.42 11.04 14.44
C SER A 327 -5.82 10.64 15.87
N SER A 328 -7.03 10.11 16.07
CA SER A 328 -7.53 9.61 17.35
C SER A 328 -6.78 8.37 17.87
N MET A 329 -5.97 7.73 17.02
CA MET A 329 -5.05 6.65 17.45
C MET A 329 -3.85 7.19 18.24
N HIS A 330 -3.56 8.49 18.17
CA HIS A 330 -2.36 9.10 18.79
C HIS A 330 -2.62 10.45 19.47
N SER A 331 -3.88 10.88 19.51
CA SER A 331 -4.32 12.14 20.10
C SER A 331 -5.55 11.89 20.99
N PRO A 332 -5.88 12.81 21.92
CA PRO A 332 -7.05 12.66 22.79
C PRO A 332 -8.40 12.89 22.07
N LEU A 333 -8.41 13.16 20.76
CA LEU A 333 -9.64 13.40 19.99
C LEU A 333 -10.52 12.15 20.00
N ARG A 334 -11.74 12.23 20.56
CA ARG A 334 -12.67 11.09 20.59
C ARG A 334 -13.40 10.89 19.25
N PRO A 335 -13.78 9.66 18.89
CA PRO A 335 -14.58 9.37 17.70
C PRO A 335 -15.93 10.10 17.62
N ARG A 336 -16.59 10.34 18.76
CA ARG A 336 -17.83 11.13 18.84
C ARG A 336 -17.64 12.62 18.56
N ASP A 337 -16.40 13.12 18.71
CA ASP A 337 -16.05 14.53 18.51
C ASP A 337 -15.53 14.79 17.08
N TRP A 338 -15.54 13.78 16.21
CA TRP A 338 -15.19 13.96 14.80
C TRP A 338 -16.22 14.87 14.12
N PRO A 339 -15.78 15.81 13.25
CA PRO A 339 -16.69 16.61 12.45
C PRO A 339 -17.66 15.75 11.63
N ASP A 340 -18.94 16.14 11.59
CA ASP A 340 -19.96 15.42 10.83
C ASP A 340 -19.61 15.26 9.36
N GLU A 341 -18.94 16.25 8.76
CA GLU A 341 -18.44 16.17 7.37
C GLU A 341 -17.53 14.95 7.18
N TRP A 342 -16.65 14.65 8.13
CA TRP A 342 -15.76 13.49 8.02
C TRP A 342 -16.55 12.20 8.11
N VAL A 343 -17.48 12.10 9.07
CA VAL A 343 -18.24 10.86 9.25
C VAL A 343 -19.16 10.59 8.05
N ASN A 344 -19.76 11.63 7.47
CA ASN A 344 -20.54 11.50 6.23
C ASN A 344 -19.68 11.01 5.07
N VAL A 345 -18.45 11.52 4.93
CA VAL A 345 -17.51 11.06 3.90
C VAL A 345 -17.09 9.60 4.12
N LEU A 346 -16.89 9.15 5.37
CA LEU A 346 -16.63 7.74 5.66
C LEU A 346 -17.82 6.86 5.24
N ARG A 347 -19.05 7.32 5.49
CA ARG A 347 -20.29 6.62 5.13
C ARG A 347 -20.49 6.50 3.62
N GLU A 348 -20.16 7.55 2.86
CA GLU A 348 -20.33 7.57 1.41
C GLU A 348 -19.31 6.69 0.66
N SER A 349 -18.18 6.36 1.28
CA SER A 349 -17.07 5.65 0.63
C SER A 349 -16.51 4.52 1.50
N LEU A 350 -17.32 3.48 1.73
CA LEU A 350 -16.90 2.33 2.53
C LEU A 350 -15.85 1.46 1.84
N ASP A 351 -14.68 1.37 2.46
CA ASP A 351 -13.56 0.53 2.07
C ASP A 351 -12.78 0.06 3.32
N ALA A 352 -11.66 -0.61 3.09
CA ALA A 352 -10.80 -1.15 4.15
C ALA A 352 -10.26 -0.08 5.12
N GLY A 353 -10.17 1.19 4.69
CA GLY A 353 -9.71 2.30 5.53
C GLY A 353 -10.85 3.02 6.24
N THR A 354 -12.03 3.12 5.64
CA THR A 354 -13.15 3.92 6.18
C THR A 354 -14.13 3.12 7.04
N ALA A 355 -14.39 1.84 6.72
CA ALA A 355 -15.37 1.04 7.45
C ALA A 355 -15.02 0.84 8.94
N PRO A 356 -13.76 0.52 9.32
CA PRO A 356 -13.39 0.44 10.74
C PRO A 356 -13.58 1.78 11.46
N LEU A 357 -13.20 2.90 10.84
CA LEU A 357 -13.35 4.22 11.44
C LEU A 357 -14.83 4.58 11.66
N LEU A 358 -15.69 4.35 10.66
CA LEU A 358 -17.12 4.61 10.79
C LEU A 358 -17.73 3.79 11.93
N SER A 359 -17.38 2.50 12.04
CA SER A 359 -17.89 1.65 13.12
C SER A 359 -17.48 2.16 14.49
N VAL A 360 -16.22 2.56 14.68
CA VAL A 360 -15.74 3.12 15.96
C VAL A 360 -16.46 4.43 16.30
N SER A 361 -16.73 5.29 15.31
CA SER A 361 -17.56 6.50 15.53
C SER A 361 -18.98 6.13 15.98
N ALA A 362 -19.59 5.13 15.36
CA ALA A 362 -20.94 4.68 15.69
C ALA A 362 -21.00 4.03 17.09
N GLU A 363 -20.01 3.21 17.46
CA GLU A 363 -19.89 2.65 18.81
C GLU A 363 -19.80 3.75 19.86
N ASP A 364 -18.93 4.75 19.65
CA ASP A 364 -18.74 5.86 20.59
C ASP A 364 -19.99 6.75 20.73
N ARG A 365 -20.76 6.94 19.64
CA ARG A 365 -22.07 7.63 19.70
C ARG A 365 -23.09 6.88 20.53
N LEU A 366 -23.14 5.55 20.44
CA LEU A 366 -24.08 4.75 21.25
C LEU A 366 -23.78 4.83 22.75
N LEU A 367 -22.55 5.18 23.14
CA LEU A 367 -22.21 5.47 24.53
C LEU A 367 -22.83 6.79 25.01
N ALA A 368 -22.89 7.80 24.15
CA ALA A 368 -23.50 9.10 24.47
C ALA A 368 -25.02 9.06 24.40
N SER A 369 -25.56 8.38 23.38
CA SER A 369 -26.99 8.30 23.07
C SER A 369 -27.39 6.84 22.85
N PRO A 370 -27.68 6.09 23.92
CA PRO A 370 -28.11 4.70 23.80
C PRO A 370 -29.35 4.58 22.91
N GLY A 371 -29.25 3.77 21.86
CA GLY A 371 -30.35 3.54 20.91
C GLY A 371 -30.44 4.53 19.76
N ASP A 372 -29.41 5.34 19.50
CA ASP A 372 -29.33 6.17 18.28
C ASP A 372 -29.54 5.31 17.01
N PRO A 373 -30.65 5.50 16.26
CA PRO A 373 -30.96 4.71 15.07
C PRO A 373 -29.90 4.84 13.97
N GLN A 374 -29.28 6.02 13.84
CA GLN A 374 -28.27 6.24 12.81
C GLN A 374 -26.99 5.49 13.14
N ALA A 375 -26.57 5.49 14.40
CA ALA A 375 -25.39 4.74 14.84
C ALA A 375 -25.60 3.23 14.67
N LEU A 376 -26.78 2.70 15.01
CA LEU A 376 -27.13 1.30 14.75
C LEU A 376 -27.13 0.97 13.25
N SER A 377 -27.65 1.87 12.42
CA SER A 377 -27.64 1.71 10.97
C SER A 377 -26.21 1.74 10.40
N ASP A 378 -25.34 2.62 10.90
CA ASP A 378 -23.94 2.71 10.49
C ASP A 378 -23.17 1.44 10.86
N LEU A 379 -23.42 0.88 12.05
CA LEU A 379 -22.84 -0.40 12.48
C LEU A 379 -23.27 -1.57 11.59
N ALA A 380 -24.56 -1.67 11.25
CA ALA A 380 -25.07 -2.71 10.36
C ALA A 380 -24.45 -2.61 8.95
N LEU A 381 -24.31 -1.37 8.45
CA LEU A 381 -23.65 -1.09 7.18
C LEU A 381 -22.16 -1.49 7.22
N CYS A 382 -21.44 -1.13 8.29
CA CYS A 382 -20.04 -1.52 8.48
C CYS A 382 -19.89 -3.04 8.55
N ALA A 383 -20.74 -3.75 9.30
CA ALA A 383 -20.68 -5.20 9.42
C ALA A 383 -20.83 -5.93 8.06
N THR A 384 -21.61 -5.35 7.15
CA THR A 384 -21.75 -5.85 5.77
C THR A 384 -20.48 -5.58 4.97
N ALA A 385 -20.01 -4.34 4.96
CA ALA A 385 -18.82 -3.92 4.21
C ALA A 385 -17.55 -4.68 4.64
N LEU A 386 -17.34 -4.89 5.94
CA LEU A 386 -16.17 -5.59 6.48
C LEU A 386 -16.07 -7.05 5.99
N ASP A 387 -17.20 -7.71 5.72
CA ASP A 387 -17.22 -9.07 5.19
C ASP A 387 -16.75 -9.11 3.74
N GLU A 388 -17.27 -8.20 2.91
CA GLU A 388 -16.89 -8.03 1.52
C GLU A 388 -15.39 -7.68 1.41
N ILE A 389 -14.93 -6.73 2.24
CA ILE A 389 -13.52 -6.34 2.32
C ILE A 389 -12.65 -7.54 2.68
N ALA A 390 -12.99 -8.28 3.74
CA ALA A 390 -12.22 -9.45 4.16
C ALA A 390 -12.13 -10.52 3.06
N SER A 391 -13.20 -10.74 2.30
CA SER A 391 -13.21 -11.70 1.19
C SER A 391 -12.24 -11.35 0.05
N GLY A 392 -11.98 -10.06 -0.15
CA GLY A 392 -11.09 -9.54 -1.20
C GLY A 392 -9.61 -9.48 -0.84
N LEU A 393 -9.26 -9.62 0.45
CA LEU A 393 -7.88 -9.49 0.93
C LEU A 393 -7.10 -10.78 0.76
N SER A 394 -5.88 -10.70 0.22
CA SER A 394 -4.97 -11.85 0.11
C SER A 394 -4.19 -12.14 1.39
N ASP A 395 -3.96 -11.11 2.21
CA ASP A 395 -3.23 -11.22 3.47
C ASP A 395 -4.11 -11.85 4.56
N GLN A 396 -3.62 -12.92 5.18
CA GLN A 396 -4.39 -13.69 6.15
C GLN A 396 -4.61 -12.93 7.46
N GLY A 397 -3.60 -12.20 7.95
CA GLY A 397 -3.71 -11.42 9.20
C GLY A 397 -4.72 -10.29 9.06
N ALA A 398 -4.63 -9.50 7.99
CA ALA A 398 -5.60 -8.46 7.68
C ALA A 398 -7.02 -9.04 7.54
N ARG A 399 -7.18 -10.14 6.81
CA ARG A 399 -8.47 -10.83 6.68
C ARG A 399 -9.04 -11.24 8.04
N SER A 400 -8.22 -11.80 8.92
CA SER A 400 -8.62 -12.17 10.29
C SER A 400 -9.08 -10.95 11.08
N ALA A 401 -8.33 -9.85 11.05
CA ALA A 401 -8.67 -8.62 11.77
C ALA A 401 -10.04 -8.04 11.33
N PHE A 402 -10.31 -7.94 10.03
CA PHE A 402 -11.60 -7.46 9.53
C PHE A 402 -12.77 -8.37 9.91
N ARG A 403 -12.57 -9.70 9.84
CA ARG A 403 -13.59 -10.68 10.28
C ARG A 403 -13.85 -10.60 11.78
N PHE A 404 -12.80 -10.40 12.56
CA PHE A 404 -12.87 -10.26 14.00
C PHE A 404 -13.69 -9.02 14.39
N HIS A 405 -13.39 -7.87 13.77
CA HIS A 405 -14.12 -6.63 13.98
C HIS A 405 -15.59 -6.73 13.58
N ARG A 406 -15.89 -7.38 12.46
CA ARG A 406 -17.27 -7.71 12.06
C ARG A 406 -17.99 -8.58 13.09
N ALA A 407 -17.33 -9.63 13.59
CA ALA A 407 -17.91 -10.54 14.56
C ALA A 407 -18.28 -9.81 15.86
N TRP A 408 -17.43 -8.89 16.31
CA TRP A 408 -17.73 -8.01 17.44
C TRP A 408 -19.03 -7.24 17.22
N ILE A 409 -19.16 -6.52 16.09
CA ILE A 409 -20.35 -5.72 15.80
C ILE A 409 -21.61 -6.60 15.78
N ARG A 410 -21.56 -7.75 15.11
CA ARG A 410 -22.69 -8.68 14.96
C ARG A 410 -23.10 -9.34 16.27
N CYS A 411 -22.14 -9.80 17.08
CA CYS A 411 -22.43 -10.38 18.38
C CYS A 411 -23.02 -9.34 19.33
N ARG A 412 -22.35 -8.18 19.45
CA ARG A 412 -22.67 -7.17 20.46
C ARG A 412 -23.98 -6.42 20.17
N TYR A 413 -24.22 -6.07 18.91
CA TYR A 413 -25.33 -5.20 18.51
C TYR A 413 -26.40 -5.93 17.70
N GLY A 414 -26.06 -7.02 17.02
CA GLY A 414 -27.01 -7.85 16.25
C GLY A 414 -27.49 -9.11 16.98
N GLY A 415 -26.81 -9.54 18.06
CA GLY A 415 -27.09 -10.81 18.74
C GLY A 415 -26.71 -12.06 17.95
N GLU A 416 -26.00 -11.92 16.83
CA GLU A 416 -25.58 -13.03 15.98
C GLU A 416 -24.26 -13.62 16.49
N THR A 417 -24.28 -14.87 16.97
CA THR A 417 -23.10 -15.56 17.53
C THR A 417 -22.41 -16.53 16.57
N ALA A 418 -23.01 -16.79 15.41
CA ALA A 418 -22.54 -17.80 14.46
C ALA A 418 -21.11 -17.51 13.96
N GLY A 419 -20.22 -18.50 14.07
CA GLY A 419 -18.83 -18.44 13.58
C GLY A 419 -17.85 -17.64 14.45
N ALA A 420 -18.31 -16.99 15.52
CA ALA A 420 -17.43 -16.20 16.39
C ALA A 420 -16.46 -17.07 17.22
N GLU A 421 -16.88 -18.26 17.65
CA GLU A 421 -16.03 -19.22 18.38
C GLU A 421 -14.86 -19.72 17.52
N GLU A 422 -15.12 -20.04 16.24
CA GLU A 422 -14.07 -20.44 15.29
C GLU A 422 -13.05 -19.33 15.07
N LEU A 423 -13.52 -18.07 14.98
CA LEU A 423 -12.65 -16.90 14.84
C LEU A 423 -11.76 -16.69 16.07
N ILE A 424 -12.30 -16.84 17.28
CA ILE A 424 -11.51 -16.74 18.53
C ILE A 424 -10.45 -17.84 18.59
N ALA A 425 -10.81 -19.08 18.24
CA ALA A 425 -9.87 -20.20 18.22
C ALA A 425 -8.75 -20.01 17.19
N ALA A 426 -9.02 -19.31 16.09
CA ALA A 426 -8.02 -18.93 15.10
C ALA A 426 -7.14 -17.74 15.57
N ALA A 427 -7.73 -16.74 16.25
CA ALA A 427 -7.06 -15.52 16.69
C ALA A 427 -5.97 -15.76 17.75
N GLY A 428 -6.10 -16.80 18.58
CA GLY A 428 -5.05 -17.17 19.56
C GLY A 428 -3.69 -17.54 18.95
N ARG A 429 -3.59 -17.66 17.63
CA ARG A 429 -2.35 -17.92 16.88
C ARG A 429 -1.84 -16.71 16.11
N ASP A 430 -2.59 -15.61 16.09
CA ASP A 430 -2.29 -14.40 15.32
C ASP A 430 -1.73 -13.31 16.23
N LEU A 431 -0.63 -12.67 15.83
CA LEU A 431 0.07 -11.65 16.62
C LEU A 431 -0.54 -10.25 16.45
N ASP A 432 -1.45 -10.07 15.49
CA ASP A 432 -1.94 -8.75 15.09
C ASP A 432 -3.28 -8.37 15.75
N THR A 433 -3.98 -9.29 16.43
CA THR A 433 -5.23 -8.98 17.18
C THR A 433 -4.93 -8.68 18.65
N GLY A 434 -5.47 -7.58 19.18
CA GLY A 434 -5.25 -7.18 20.56
C GLY A 434 -5.89 -8.15 21.57
N PRO A 435 -5.25 -8.45 22.72
CA PRO A 435 -5.84 -9.32 23.74
C PRO A 435 -7.20 -8.85 24.24
N HIS A 436 -7.39 -7.53 24.39
CA HIS A 436 -8.66 -6.93 24.80
C HIS A 436 -9.77 -7.13 23.75
N GLU A 437 -9.43 -7.22 22.47
CA GLU A 437 -10.39 -7.46 21.38
C GLU A 437 -10.91 -8.90 21.44
N ILE A 438 -10.02 -9.87 21.70
CA ILE A 438 -10.38 -11.27 21.93
C ILE A 438 -11.33 -11.38 23.12
N LEU A 439 -10.97 -10.76 24.24
CA LEU A 439 -11.76 -10.80 25.48
C LEU A 439 -13.14 -10.14 25.33
N ARG A 440 -13.25 -9.01 24.60
CA ARG A 440 -14.57 -8.36 24.38
C ARG A 440 -15.50 -9.24 23.53
N LEU A 441 -14.99 -9.89 22.49
CA LEU A 441 -15.81 -10.79 21.67
C LEU A 441 -16.24 -12.04 22.46
N MET A 442 -15.33 -12.63 23.24
CA MET A 442 -15.67 -13.73 24.15
C MET A 442 -16.75 -13.32 25.16
N ALA A 443 -16.67 -12.11 25.70
CA ALA A 443 -17.70 -11.58 26.60
C ALA A 443 -19.06 -11.46 25.90
N ALA A 444 -19.09 -10.96 24.66
CA ALA A 444 -20.31 -10.86 23.87
C ALA A 444 -20.96 -12.23 23.61
N LEU A 445 -20.15 -13.27 23.33
CA LEU A 445 -20.65 -14.64 23.18
C LEU A 445 -21.24 -15.21 24.48
N ARG A 446 -20.54 -15.00 25.60
CA ARG A 446 -21.00 -15.46 26.92
C ARG A 446 -22.30 -14.79 27.33
N ASP A 447 -22.40 -13.48 27.12
CA ASP A 447 -23.61 -12.71 27.38
C ASP A 447 -24.78 -13.17 26.50
N ALA A 448 -24.55 -13.42 25.21
CA ALA A 448 -25.54 -13.98 24.30
C ALA A 448 -26.00 -15.40 24.71
N ALA A 449 -25.11 -16.20 25.29
CA ALA A 449 -25.43 -17.52 25.87
C ALA A 449 -26.11 -17.45 27.25
N GLY A 450 -26.29 -16.24 27.82
CA GLY A 450 -26.89 -16.03 29.14
C GLY A 450 -25.91 -16.15 30.32
N ASP A 451 -24.64 -16.45 30.08
CA ASP A 451 -23.56 -16.46 31.08
C ASP A 451 -23.09 -15.02 31.38
N THR A 452 -23.98 -14.26 32.02
CA THR A 452 -23.74 -12.86 32.40
C THR A 452 -22.60 -12.71 33.41
N ALA A 453 -22.34 -13.72 34.25
CA ALA A 453 -21.23 -13.69 35.19
C ALA A 453 -19.87 -13.82 34.47
N GLY A 454 -19.73 -14.82 33.59
CA GLY A 454 -18.54 -15.01 32.76
C GLY A 454 -18.29 -13.82 31.84
N ALA A 455 -19.33 -13.27 31.23
CA ALA A 455 -19.21 -12.08 30.38
C ALA A 455 -18.62 -10.88 31.14
N ARG A 456 -19.11 -10.57 32.35
CA ARG A 456 -18.57 -9.46 33.17
C ARG A 456 -17.13 -9.68 33.60
N GLN A 457 -16.74 -10.92 33.91
CA GLN A 457 -15.35 -11.25 34.23
C GLN A 457 -14.44 -10.93 33.03
N LEU A 458 -14.81 -11.42 31.83
CA LEU A 458 -14.05 -11.18 30.60
C LEU A 458 -13.96 -9.69 30.25
N LEU A 459 -15.04 -8.91 30.43
CA LEU A 459 -15.00 -7.45 30.24
C LEU A 459 -14.05 -6.76 31.22
N THR A 460 -13.97 -7.25 32.46
CA THR A 460 -13.03 -6.72 33.46
C THR A 460 -11.58 -7.08 33.11
N GLU A 461 -11.34 -8.27 32.58
CA GLU A 461 -10.03 -8.66 32.06
C GLU A 461 -9.63 -7.83 30.83
N ALA A 462 -10.58 -7.57 29.92
CA ALA A 462 -10.37 -6.69 28.76
C ALA A 462 -10.03 -5.26 29.20
N GLU A 463 -10.75 -4.71 30.19
CA GLU A 463 -10.50 -3.39 30.76
C GLU A 463 -9.08 -3.30 31.34
N ARG A 464 -8.64 -4.33 32.08
CA ARG A 464 -7.28 -4.41 32.63
C ARG A 464 -6.23 -4.48 31.52
N ALA A 465 -6.44 -5.30 30.50
CA ALA A 465 -5.53 -5.45 29.37
C ALA A 465 -5.34 -4.11 28.61
N LEU A 466 -6.40 -3.32 28.45
CA LEU A 466 -6.35 -2.02 27.81
C LEU A 466 -5.71 -0.96 28.75
N THR A 467 -6.00 -1.01 30.04
CA THR A 467 -5.49 -0.05 31.04
C THR A 467 -3.99 -0.15 31.26
N CYS A 468 -3.40 -1.34 31.14
CA CYS A 468 -1.96 -1.55 31.31
C CYS A 468 -1.11 -0.98 30.15
N ARG A 469 -1.72 -0.37 29.12
CA ARG A 469 -0.99 0.23 28.01
C ARG A 469 -0.42 1.61 28.37
N PRO A 470 0.84 1.90 28.00
CA PRO A 470 1.57 3.09 28.45
C PRO A 470 1.11 4.42 27.83
N SER A 471 0.34 4.39 26.75
CA SER A 471 -0.16 5.58 26.06
C SER A 471 -1.63 5.39 25.76
N ARG A 472 -2.49 6.30 26.23
CA ARG A 472 -3.93 6.32 25.94
C ARG A 472 -4.26 7.42 24.95
N HIS A 473 -5.17 7.11 24.04
CA HIS A 473 -5.59 7.98 22.96
C HIS A 473 -7.10 7.87 22.77
N GLY A 474 -7.71 8.78 22.00
CA GLY A 474 -9.15 8.94 21.96
C GLY A 474 -9.93 7.69 21.51
N ILE A 475 -9.36 6.84 20.65
CA ILE A 475 -9.98 5.54 20.29
C ILE A 475 -9.92 4.56 21.46
N GLU A 476 -8.76 4.42 22.12
CA GLU A 476 -8.62 3.49 23.25
C GLU A 476 -9.45 3.94 24.47
N ASP A 477 -9.60 5.24 24.69
CA ASP A 477 -10.50 5.75 25.72
C ASP A 477 -11.97 5.45 25.35
N ALA A 478 -12.35 5.54 24.07
CA ALA A 478 -13.70 5.20 23.62
C ALA A 478 -13.98 3.70 23.78
N ASP A 479 -13.02 2.84 23.40
CA ASP A 479 -13.10 1.40 23.63
C ASP A 479 -13.24 1.08 25.14
N LEU A 480 -12.46 1.74 26.00
CA LEU A 480 -12.51 1.53 27.45
C LEU A 480 -13.89 1.89 28.03
N ASP A 481 -14.43 3.03 27.64
CA ASP A 481 -15.76 3.46 28.07
C ASP A 481 -16.84 2.53 27.51
N GLY A 482 -16.63 2.01 26.30
CA GLY A 482 -17.49 0.98 25.70
C GLY A 482 -17.53 -0.33 26.49
N LEU A 483 -16.37 -0.82 26.94
CA LEU A 483 -16.28 -2.02 27.79
C LEU A 483 -17.00 -1.81 29.13
N ARG A 484 -16.77 -0.65 29.76
CA ARG A 484 -17.40 -0.29 31.05
C ARG A 484 -18.91 -0.19 30.91
N ARG A 485 -19.37 0.51 29.89
CA ARG A 485 -20.79 0.67 29.58
C ARG A 485 -21.44 -0.68 29.33
N TYR A 486 -20.79 -1.55 28.57
CA TYR A 486 -21.32 -2.88 28.30
C TYR A 486 -21.49 -3.71 29.58
N ARG A 487 -20.50 -3.64 30.50
CA ARG A 487 -20.61 -4.30 31.81
C ARG A 487 -21.79 -3.76 32.61
N GLU A 488 -21.98 -2.45 32.67
CA GLU A 488 -23.10 -1.80 33.36
C GLU A 488 -24.47 -2.23 32.81
N GLU A 489 -24.57 -2.37 31.48
CA GLU A 489 -25.79 -2.85 30.83
C GLU A 489 -26.13 -4.30 31.21
N ILE A 490 -25.13 -5.18 31.26
CA ILE A 490 -25.31 -6.56 31.74
C ILE A 490 -25.82 -6.54 33.19
N GLU A 491 -25.22 -5.73 34.06
CA GLU A 491 -25.62 -5.62 35.46
C GLU A 491 -27.03 -5.08 35.64
N ALA A 492 -27.42 -4.08 34.84
CA ALA A 492 -28.78 -3.56 34.84
C ALA A 492 -29.80 -4.64 34.45
N ARG A 493 -29.50 -5.46 33.42
CA ARG A 493 -30.36 -6.59 33.01
C ARG A 493 -30.47 -7.67 34.07
N VAL A 494 -29.37 -7.98 34.77
CA VAL A 494 -29.38 -8.95 35.87
C VAL A 494 -30.23 -8.44 37.04
N ARG A 495 -30.09 -7.17 37.42
CA ARG A 495 -30.91 -6.53 38.48
C ARG A 495 -32.39 -6.51 38.13
N ASP A 496 -32.75 -6.17 36.89
CA ASP A 496 -34.14 -6.17 36.43
C ASP A 496 -34.74 -7.58 36.46
N ARG A 497 -34.03 -8.60 35.97
CA ARG A 497 -34.47 -10.01 36.06
C ARG A 497 -34.68 -10.47 37.50
N ALA A 498 -33.76 -10.14 38.41
CA ALA A 498 -33.90 -10.48 39.82
C ALA A 498 -35.12 -9.80 40.45
N THR A 499 -35.36 -8.53 40.12
CA THR A 499 -36.52 -7.76 40.61
C THR A 499 -37.84 -8.35 40.11
N ARG A 500 -37.92 -8.70 38.81
CA ARG A 500 -39.10 -9.36 38.23
C ARG A 500 -39.34 -10.75 38.83
N SER A 501 -38.29 -11.53 39.05
CA SER A 501 -38.42 -12.84 39.69
C SER A 501 -38.90 -12.74 41.14
N ALA A 502 -38.44 -11.73 41.89
CA ALA A 502 -38.90 -11.48 43.25
C ALA A 502 -40.38 -11.05 43.27
N ALA A 503 -40.81 -10.18 42.36
CA ALA A 503 -42.21 -9.77 42.22
C ALA A 503 -43.14 -10.95 41.88
N LEU A 504 -42.70 -11.84 40.98
CA LEU A 504 -43.43 -13.07 40.63
C LEU A 504 -43.49 -14.10 41.75
N SER A 505 -42.55 -14.08 42.71
CA SER A 505 -42.57 -14.99 43.87
C SER A 505 -43.43 -14.46 45.03
N GLN A 506 -43.81 -13.18 44.98
CA GLN A 506 -44.67 -12.52 45.99
C GLN A 506 -46.13 -12.40 45.54
N ALA A 507 -46.40 -12.53 44.25
CA ALA A 507 -47.73 -12.67 43.65
C ALA A 507 -48.13 -14.13 43.58
#